data_AF-A0A353FF86-F1
#
_entry.id   AF-A0A353FF86-F1
#
_cell.length_a   1.000
_cell.length_b   1.000
_cell.length_c   1.000
_cell.angle_alpha   90.00
_cell.angle_beta   90.00
_cell.angle_gamma   90.00
#
_symmetry.space_group_name_H-M   'P 1'
#
loop_
_entity.id
_entity.type
_entity.pdbx_description
1 polymer ?
#
loop_
_entity_poly.entity_id
_entity_poly.type
_entity_poly.pdbx_seq_one_letter_code
_entity_poly.pdbx_strand_id
1 'polypeptide(L)'
;GMRMRAEPSLKAKVVTYVPFDSTLTACQETFGSMEYEKIRGFWRKVQYNGKLGYMFDGFMEVKGLLNKPATTDTIADTSVTDTPKGEVSVKPEKETPKTREITYSLLTETYNYCGEVKGIDPGLIWYGIYPRDEDNGGTTYRIKRVDVNVMLSKQKVGKKLEFDVLTDEEERSIFLLGVNQLLPLEQNSIEDNSDLLRMNGRKIFPGQQWDLTGEPTKMKLSATGSVESTGPCPDLKNYRLTLSGTKYFLPVNQNITEELNDNGQCGMPEIYWFGDLNGDDVPEMIFVSVYEDRNRFTLFVSDPTLDNALVVKKAHWTVDKCY
;
A
#
# COMPACT_ATOMS: atom_id res chain seq x y z
N GLY A 1 4.35 6.81 -15.72
CA GLY A 1 4.90 8.13 -15.36
C GLY A 1 6.42 8.09 -15.35
N MET A 2 7.07 9.21 -15.06
CA MET A 2 8.51 9.40 -15.20
C MET A 2 9.14 9.96 -13.93
N ARG A 3 10.40 9.61 -13.67
CA ARG A 3 11.17 10.11 -12.52
C ARG A 3 11.83 11.45 -12.87
N MET A 4 11.54 12.50 -12.11
CA MET A 4 12.27 13.78 -12.14
C MET A 4 13.46 13.70 -11.21
N ARG A 5 14.64 14.10 -11.67
CA ARG A 5 15.92 13.89 -10.99
C ARG A 5 16.62 15.19 -10.64
N ALA A 6 17.53 15.14 -9.67
CA ALA A 6 18.26 16.31 -9.19
C ALA A 6 19.29 16.81 -10.22
N GLU A 7 19.79 15.89 -11.05
CA GLU A 7 20.77 16.12 -12.11
C GLU A 7 20.36 15.37 -13.38
N PRO A 8 20.84 15.77 -14.58
CA PRO A 8 20.50 15.16 -15.87
C PRO A 8 21.20 13.79 -16.08
N SER A 9 20.91 12.82 -15.21
CA SER A 9 21.53 11.50 -15.21
C SER A 9 20.60 10.44 -14.63
N LEU A 10 20.57 9.24 -15.22
CA LEU A 10 19.79 8.11 -14.69
C LEU A 10 20.24 7.65 -13.30
N LYS A 11 21.47 7.98 -12.90
CA LYS A 11 22.03 7.66 -11.58
C LYS A 11 21.72 8.72 -10.52
N ALA A 12 21.23 9.89 -10.92
CA ALA A 12 20.97 10.99 -10.00
C ALA A 12 19.76 10.73 -9.10
N LYS A 13 19.81 11.29 -7.88
CA LYS A 13 18.71 11.23 -6.92
C LYS A 13 17.39 11.68 -7.56
N VAL A 14 16.33 10.91 -7.34
CA VAL A 14 14.99 11.27 -7.79
C VAL A 14 14.45 12.37 -6.86
N VAL A 15 14.02 13.50 -7.45
CA VAL A 15 13.41 14.64 -6.75
C VAL A 15 11.92 14.40 -6.54
N THR A 16 11.23 13.86 -7.54
CA THR A 16 9.82 13.47 -7.46
C THR A 16 9.46 12.50 -8.60
N TYR A 17 8.33 11.82 -8.47
CA TYR A 17 7.69 11.11 -9.57
C TYR A 17 6.65 12.00 -10.25
N VAL A 18 6.64 12.00 -11.58
CA VAL A 18 5.68 12.72 -12.42
C VAL A 18 4.77 11.67 -13.08
N PRO A 19 3.47 11.61 -12.74
CA PRO A 19 2.53 10.65 -13.32
C PRO A 19 2.44 10.73 -14.85
N PHE A 20 1.95 9.66 -15.48
CA PHE A 20 1.68 9.65 -16.92
C PHE A 20 0.62 10.72 -17.27
N ASP A 21 0.75 11.33 -18.45
CA ASP A 21 -0.11 12.43 -18.94
C ASP A 21 -0.15 13.70 -18.05
N SER A 22 0.80 13.84 -17.12
CA SER A 22 0.97 15.09 -16.37
C SER A 22 1.55 16.19 -17.26
N THR A 23 1.03 17.41 -17.09
CA THR A 23 1.61 18.61 -17.72
C THR A 23 2.61 19.27 -16.77
N LEU A 24 3.77 19.65 -17.29
CA LEU A 24 4.82 20.33 -16.55
C LEU A 24 5.40 21.47 -17.39
N THR A 25 6.15 22.37 -16.74
CA THR A 25 6.90 23.41 -17.46
C THR A 25 8.34 22.95 -17.64
N ALA A 26 8.84 22.99 -18.87
CA ALA A 26 10.21 22.63 -19.21
C ALA A 26 10.96 23.83 -19.78
N CYS A 27 12.23 23.99 -19.42
CA CYS A 27 13.12 24.93 -20.09
C CYS A 27 13.45 24.43 -21.51
N GLN A 28 13.64 25.37 -22.44
CA GLN A 28 14.05 25.02 -23.80
C GLN A 28 15.50 24.52 -23.86
N GLU A 29 16.35 24.98 -22.94
CA GLU A 29 17.74 24.54 -22.78
C GLU A 29 17.82 23.04 -22.46
N THR A 30 18.81 22.38 -23.06
CA THR A 30 19.08 20.95 -22.90
C THR A 30 20.38 20.70 -22.14
N PHE A 31 20.44 19.61 -21.38
CA PHE A 31 21.52 19.29 -20.45
C PHE A 31 22.09 17.89 -20.72
N GLY A 32 22.51 17.65 -21.96
CA GLY A 32 23.02 16.36 -22.42
C GLY A 32 21.96 15.52 -23.13
N SER A 33 22.41 14.64 -24.02
CA SER A 33 21.58 13.71 -24.79
C SER A 33 21.66 12.30 -24.22
N MET A 34 20.65 11.49 -24.49
CA MET A 34 20.58 10.09 -24.09
C MET A 34 19.76 9.30 -25.11
N GLU A 35 20.09 8.02 -25.24
CA GLU A 35 19.27 7.03 -25.94
C GLU A 35 18.85 5.97 -24.91
N TYR A 36 17.54 5.74 -24.81
CA TYR A 36 16.96 4.75 -23.91
C TYR A 36 15.89 3.96 -24.68
N GLU A 37 16.01 2.64 -24.74
CA GLU A 37 15.08 1.77 -25.50
C GLU A 37 14.86 2.23 -26.95
N LYS A 38 15.94 2.63 -27.65
CA LYS A 38 15.94 3.17 -29.02
C LYS A 38 15.23 4.52 -29.18
N ILE A 39 14.82 5.15 -28.08
CA ILE A 39 14.24 6.50 -28.06
C ILE A 39 15.36 7.48 -27.73
N ARG A 40 15.61 8.42 -28.63
CA ARG A 40 16.61 9.48 -28.46
C ARG A 40 15.95 10.74 -27.92
N GLY A 41 16.62 11.41 -27.01
CA GLY A 41 16.18 12.67 -26.45
C GLY A 41 17.26 13.38 -25.66
N PHE A 42 16.86 14.39 -24.92
CA PHE A 42 17.70 15.24 -24.11
C PHE A 42 17.16 15.37 -22.70
N TRP A 43 18.04 15.69 -21.76
CA TRP A 43 17.61 16.12 -20.44
C TRP A 43 17.15 17.57 -20.48
N ARG A 44 15.99 17.84 -19.90
CA ARG A 44 15.45 19.19 -19.72
C ARG A 44 15.29 19.49 -18.25
N LYS A 45 15.58 20.74 -17.89
CA LYS A 45 15.20 21.27 -16.58
C LYS A 45 13.69 21.52 -16.57
N VAL A 46 13.01 21.02 -15.56
CA VAL A 46 11.55 21.00 -15.47
C VAL A 46 11.09 21.49 -14.10
N GLN A 47 9.87 22.01 -14.06
CA GLN A 47 9.15 22.33 -12.83
C GLN A 47 7.84 21.55 -12.79
N TYR A 48 7.63 20.82 -11.71
CA TYR A 48 6.40 20.06 -11.46
C TYR A 48 6.02 20.16 -9.98
N ASN A 49 4.78 20.57 -9.69
CA ASN A 49 4.26 20.78 -8.33
C ASN A 49 5.19 21.60 -7.42
N GLY A 50 5.74 22.70 -7.96
CA GLY A 50 6.64 23.60 -7.22
C GLY A 50 8.08 23.09 -7.04
N LYS A 51 8.39 21.85 -7.45
CA LYS A 51 9.74 21.28 -7.39
C LYS A 51 10.47 21.46 -8.72
N LEU A 52 11.76 21.77 -8.66
CA LEU A 52 12.65 21.86 -9.83
C LEU A 52 13.50 20.60 -9.95
N GLY A 53 13.71 20.13 -11.17
CA GLY A 53 14.59 19.00 -11.44
C GLY A 53 14.84 18.80 -12.94
N TYR A 54 15.28 17.60 -13.31
CA TYR A 54 15.64 17.23 -14.67
C TYR A 54 14.87 15.99 -15.10
N MET A 55 14.39 15.97 -16.34
CA MET A 55 13.71 14.83 -16.94
C MET A 55 14.15 14.64 -18.38
N PHE A 56 14.12 13.39 -18.84
CA PHE A 56 14.42 13.04 -20.22
C PHE A 56 13.21 13.35 -21.11
N ASP A 57 13.40 14.09 -22.19
CA ASP A 57 12.30 14.58 -23.04
C ASP A 57 11.88 13.60 -24.14
N GLY A 58 12.57 12.46 -24.30
CA GLY A 58 12.22 11.45 -25.30
C GLY A 58 10.82 10.83 -25.11
N PHE A 59 10.21 11.03 -23.94
CA PHE A 59 8.85 10.60 -23.61
C PHE A 59 7.89 11.78 -23.37
N MET A 60 8.27 12.99 -23.79
CA MET A 60 7.48 14.21 -23.59
C MET A 60 6.95 14.75 -24.91
N GLU A 61 5.76 15.34 -24.84
CA GLU A 61 5.15 16.07 -25.96
C GLU A 61 5.05 17.57 -25.63
N VAL A 62 5.41 18.43 -26.58
CA VAL A 62 5.35 19.89 -26.41
C VAL A 62 3.93 20.36 -26.72
N LYS A 63 3.18 20.73 -25.67
CA LYS A 63 1.80 21.26 -25.80
C LYS A 63 1.74 22.78 -26.09
N GLY A 64 2.79 23.53 -25.81
CA GLY A 64 2.85 24.97 -26.07
C GLY A 64 4.14 25.63 -25.57
N LEU A 65 4.51 26.78 -26.14
CA LEU A 65 5.69 27.56 -25.74
C LEU A 65 5.26 28.74 -24.86
N LEU A 66 5.82 28.83 -23.66
CA LEU A 66 5.63 29.96 -22.75
C LEU A 66 6.82 30.93 -22.89
N ASN A 67 6.56 32.17 -23.32
CA ASN A 67 7.61 33.20 -23.38
C ASN A 67 7.99 33.65 -21.97
N LYS A 68 9.28 33.63 -21.65
CA LYS A 68 9.83 34.04 -20.34
C LYS A 68 9.68 35.57 -20.18
N PRO A 69 9.15 36.10 -19.06
CA PRO A 69 9.27 37.53 -18.77
C PRO A 69 10.73 37.84 -18.42
N ALA A 70 11.29 38.88 -19.05
CA ALA A 70 12.64 39.35 -18.81
C ALA A 70 12.76 39.94 -17.40
N THR A 71 13.67 39.41 -16.58
CA THR A 71 14.13 40.06 -15.34
C THR A 71 15.25 41.03 -15.67
N THR A 72 15.13 42.27 -15.20
CA THR A 72 16.25 43.23 -15.13
C THR A 72 16.13 43.99 -13.80
N ASP A 73 17.22 44.01 -13.03
CA ASP A 73 17.46 44.90 -11.89
C ASP A 73 17.28 46.38 -12.29
N THR A 74 16.68 47.24 -11.45
CA THR A 74 17.16 48.58 -11.01
C THR A 74 16.17 49.22 -9.99
N ILE A 75 16.71 50.10 -9.15
CA ILE A 75 16.23 50.82 -7.95
C ILE A 75 15.30 52.03 -8.23
N ALA A 76 14.35 52.29 -7.29
CA ALA A 76 13.55 53.53 -7.04
C ALA A 76 12.62 54.01 -8.19
N ASP A 77 11.46 54.66 -8.02
CA ASP A 77 10.92 55.57 -7.00
C ASP A 77 9.35 55.62 -7.09
N THR A 78 8.75 56.28 -6.12
CA THR A 78 7.35 56.52 -5.71
C THR A 78 6.39 57.09 -6.77
N SER A 79 5.11 56.63 -6.85
CA SER A 79 3.88 57.46 -6.70
C SER A 79 2.55 56.79 -7.14
N VAL A 80 1.68 56.50 -6.15
CA VAL A 80 0.25 56.89 -5.94
C VAL A 80 -0.82 56.79 -7.06
N THR A 81 -1.99 56.19 -6.66
CA THR A 81 -3.41 56.30 -7.13
C THR A 81 -3.76 55.73 -8.53
N ASP A 82 -4.90 55.09 -8.80
CA ASP A 82 -6.25 55.08 -8.19
C ASP A 82 -7.01 53.80 -8.60
N THR A 83 -7.93 53.33 -7.76
CA THR A 83 -9.04 52.38 -8.11
C THR A 83 -10.27 53.24 -8.54
N PRO A 84 -11.45 52.75 -8.99
CA PRO A 84 -11.94 51.37 -9.16
C PRO A 84 -12.88 51.11 -10.38
N LYS A 85 -13.17 49.81 -10.63
CA LYS A 85 -14.42 49.18 -11.15
C LYS A 85 -14.01 47.81 -11.73
N GLY A 86 -14.53 46.66 -11.32
CA GLY A 86 -15.90 46.33 -10.98
C GLY A 86 -16.40 45.32 -12.01
N GLU A 87 -15.89 44.08 -11.96
CA GLU A 87 -16.40 42.97 -12.76
C GLU A 87 -16.35 41.68 -11.93
N VAL A 88 -17.54 41.15 -11.66
CA VAL A 88 -17.76 39.89 -10.94
C VAL A 88 -17.34 38.76 -11.86
N SER A 89 -16.12 38.24 -11.67
CA SER A 89 -15.67 37.01 -12.30
C SER A 89 -15.97 35.83 -11.39
N VAL A 90 -16.90 34.99 -11.84
CA VAL A 90 -17.23 33.69 -11.24
C VAL A 90 -15.95 32.86 -11.18
N LYS A 91 -15.44 32.60 -9.97
CA LYS A 91 -14.33 31.68 -9.75
C LYS A 91 -14.76 30.28 -10.26
N PRO A 92 -14.01 29.66 -11.17
CA PRO A 92 -14.13 28.22 -11.37
C PRO A 92 -13.66 27.58 -10.06
N GLU A 93 -14.59 26.92 -9.38
CA GLU A 93 -14.26 25.99 -8.32
C GLU A 93 -13.31 24.96 -8.94
N LYS A 94 -12.06 24.96 -8.46
CA LYS A 94 -11.08 23.94 -8.83
C LYS A 94 -11.65 22.61 -8.38
N GLU A 95 -12.22 21.85 -9.30
CA GLU A 95 -12.33 20.41 -9.13
C GLU A 95 -10.91 19.87 -9.07
N THR A 96 -10.41 19.68 -7.84
CA THR A 96 -9.24 18.84 -7.58
C THR A 96 -9.48 17.50 -8.26
N PRO A 97 -8.58 17.02 -9.13
CA PRO A 97 -8.68 15.67 -9.64
C PRO A 97 -8.52 14.74 -8.44
N LYS A 98 -9.60 14.07 -8.04
CA LYS A 98 -9.53 12.98 -7.06
C LYS A 98 -8.64 11.91 -7.67
N THR A 99 -7.40 11.80 -7.20
CA THR A 99 -6.60 10.58 -7.34
C THR A 99 -7.52 9.43 -6.91
N ARG A 100 -7.81 8.49 -7.83
CA ARG A 100 -8.66 7.34 -7.48
C ARG A 100 -7.94 6.56 -6.40
N GLU A 101 -8.49 6.57 -5.20
CA GLU A 101 -7.96 5.86 -4.05
C GLU A 101 -7.99 4.35 -4.34
N ILE A 102 -6.87 3.67 -4.07
CA ILE A 102 -6.81 2.22 -4.22
C ILE A 102 -7.65 1.61 -3.09
N THR A 103 -8.68 0.88 -3.47
CA THR A 103 -9.59 0.21 -2.54
C THR A 103 -9.14 -1.23 -2.38
N TYR A 104 -9.05 -1.68 -1.14
CA TYR A 104 -8.71 -3.05 -0.79
C TYR A 104 -9.88 -3.70 -0.05
N SER A 105 -10.08 -4.99 -0.31
CA SER A 105 -10.95 -5.86 0.45
C SER A 105 -10.22 -7.16 0.76
N LEU A 106 -10.52 -7.74 1.92
CA LEU A 106 -9.91 -8.97 2.40
C LEU A 106 -11.02 -9.97 2.71
N LEU A 107 -10.86 -11.22 2.29
CA LEU A 107 -11.75 -12.32 2.67
C LEU A 107 -10.94 -13.60 2.94
N THR A 108 -11.63 -14.59 3.50
CA THR A 108 -11.19 -15.99 3.53
C THR A 108 -12.35 -16.84 3.04
N GLU A 109 -12.05 -17.91 2.30
CA GLU A 109 -13.09 -18.87 1.93
C GLU A 109 -13.64 -19.58 3.17
N THR A 110 -14.96 -19.59 3.33
CA THR A 110 -15.61 -20.06 4.56
C THR A 110 -17.00 -20.60 4.27
N TYR A 111 -17.40 -21.60 5.05
CA TYR A 111 -18.76 -22.12 5.05
C TYR A 111 -19.53 -21.51 6.22
N ASN A 112 -20.85 -21.45 6.10
CA ASN A 112 -21.73 -21.00 7.17
C ASN A 112 -21.41 -19.59 7.69
N TYR A 113 -20.90 -18.69 6.86
CA TYR A 113 -20.61 -17.31 7.25
C TYR A 113 -21.90 -16.55 7.57
N CYS A 114 -22.04 -16.11 8.82
CA CYS A 114 -23.20 -15.36 9.31
C CYS A 114 -22.92 -13.87 9.57
N GLY A 115 -21.77 -13.37 9.11
CA GLY A 115 -21.43 -11.95 9.19
C GLY A 115 -22.09 -11.14 8.06
N GLU A 116 -21.64 -9.89 7.91
CA GLU A 116 -22.19 -9.00 6.88
C GLU A 116 -21.63 -9.36 5.49
N VAL A 117 -22.53 -9.70 4.56
CA VAL A 117 -22.19 -10.00 3.16
C VAL A 117 -22.31 -8.79 2.23
N LYS A 118 -23.02 -7.73 2.63
CA LYS A 118 -23.21 -6.52 1.82
C LYS A 118 -21.90 -5.77 1.54
N GLY A 119 -20.90 -5.94 2.40
CA GLY A 119 -19.57 -5.37 2.24
C GLY A 119 -18.67 -6.14 1.27
N ILE A 120 -19.10 -7.30 0.77
CA ILE A 120 -18.36 -8.07 -0.23
C ILE A 120 -18.69 -7.48 -1.61
N ASP A 121 -17.74 -6.75 -2.19
CA ASP A 121 -17.90 -6.13 -3.50
C ASP A 121 -17.40 -7.06 -4.62
N PRO A 122 -18.29 -7.69 -5.41
CA PRO A 122 -17.89 -8.52 -6.54
C PRO A 122 -17.31 -7.70 -7.71
N GLY A 123 -17.42 -6.36 -7.70
CA GLY A 123 -16.85 -5.49 -8.71
C GLY A 123 -15.34 -5.26 -8.58
N LEU A 124 -14.72 -5.73 -7.50
CA LEU A 124 -13.27 -5.72 -7.34
C LEU A 124 -12.61 -6.83 -8.16
N ILE A 125 -11.34 -6.64 -8.49
CA ILE A 125 -10.50 -7.69 -9.06
C ILE A 125 -10.02 -8.55 -7.90
N TRP A 126 -10.48 -9.80 -7.86
CA TRP A 126 -10.18 -10.73 -6.78
C TRP A 126 -9.00 -11.63 -7.13
N TYR A 127 -8.12 -11.79 -6.14
CA TYR A 127 -6.95 -12.66 -6.20
C TYR A 127 -6.99 -13.67 -5.06
N GLY A 128 -6.80 -14.95 -5.39
CA GLY A 128 -6.50 -16.00 -4.42
C GLY A 128 -5.00 -16.12 -4.22
N ILE A 129 -4.57 -16.14 -2.96
CA ILE A 129 -3.18 -16.36 -2.57
C ILE A 129 -3.05 -17.80 -2.09
N TYR A 130 -2.19 -18.58 -2.74
CA TYR A 130 -2.02 -20.01 -2.50
C TYR A 130 -0.59 -20.32 -2.10
N PRO A 131 -0.36 -21.39 -1.31
CA PRO A 131 0.98 -21.85 -0.98
C PRO A 131 1.81 -22.14 -2.23
N ARG A 132 3.12 -22.12 -2.07
CA ARG A 132 4.07 -22.55 -3.09
C ARG A 132 3.75 -23.97 -3.57
N ASP A 133 4.10 -24.23 -4.82
CA ASP A 133 4.03 -25.58 -5.39
C ASP A 133 5.23 -26.40 -4.92
N GLU A 134 5.06 -27.10 -3.79
CA GLU A 134 6.15 -27.89 -3.18
C GLU A 134 6.61 -29.04 -4.08
N ASP A 135 5.68 -29.66 -4.80
CA ASP A 135 5.95 -30.82 -5.66
C ASP A 135 6.85 -30.46 -6.84
N ASN A 136 6.73 -29.23 -7.34
CA ASN A 136 7.57 -28.70 -8.42
C ASN A 136 8.73 -27.81 -7.92
N GLY A 137 9.03 -27.82 -6.62
CA GLY A 137 10.14 -27.08 -6.03
C GLY A 137 9.97 -25.56 -6.05
N GLY A 138 8.73 -25.07 -6.14
CA GLY A 138 8.40 -23.66 -6.05
C GLY A 138 8.73 -23.11 -4.66
N THR A 139 9.24 -21.88 -4.61
CA THR A 139 9.60 -21.17 -3.36
C THR A 139 8.71 -19.98 -3.05
N THR A 140 7.77 -19.67 -3.93
CA THR A 140 6.98 -18.44 -3.92
C THR A 140 5.49 -18.74 -3.85
N TYR A 141 4.72 -17.84 -3.27
CA TYR A 141 3.26 -17.91 -3.30
C TYR A 141 2.76 -17.93 -4.74
N ARG A 142 1.74 -18.75 -5.00
CA ARG A 142 1.00 -18.71 -6.26
C ARG A 142 -0.16 -17.74 -6.09
N ILE A 143 -0.26 -16.76 -6.98
CA ILE A 143 -1.31 -15.74 -6.92
C ILE A 143 -2.11 -15.84 -8.22
N LYS A 144 -3.40 -16.12 -8.11
CA LYS A 144 -4.31 -16.29 -9.26
C LYS A 144 -5.45 -15.30 -9.17
N ARG A 145 -5.96 -14.83 -10.31
CA ARG A 145 -7.26 -14.16 -10.33
C ARG A 145 -8.35 -15.20 -10.18
N VAL A 146 -9.39 -14.86 -9.43
CA VAL A 146 -10.49 -15.77 -9.07
C VAL A 146 -11.81 -15.02 -9.09
N ASP A 147 -12.90 -15.75 -9.26
CA ASP A 147 -14.27 -15.24 -9.13
C ASP A 147 -14.83 -15.61 -7.75
N VAL A 148 -15.18 -14.60 -6.95
CA VAL A 148 -15.75 -14.80 -5.61
C VAL A 148 -17.26 -15.04 -5.70
N ASN A 149 -17.68 -16.18 -5.17
CA ASN A 149 -19.07 -16.63 -5.13
C ASN A 149 -19.58 -16.60 -3.69
N VAL A 150 -20.64 -15.82 -3.45
CA VAL A 150 -21.35 -15.76 -2.17
C VAL A 150 -22.73 -16.38 -2.35
N MET A 151 -22.97 -17.53 -1.72
CA MET A 151 -24.20 -18.30 -1.88
C MET A 151 -24.84 -18.57 -0.52
N LEU A 152 -26.17 -18.71 -0.47
CA LEU A 152 -26.84 -19.14 0.77
C LEU A 152 -26.38 -20.56 1.15
N SER A 153 -25.94 -20.75 2.40
CA SER A 153 -25.48 -22.05 2.88
C SER A 153 -26.60 -23.10 2.85
N LYS A 154 -26.31 -24.28 2.32
CA LYS A 154 -27.28 -25.40 2.23
C LYS A 154 -27.54 -26.07 3.57
N GLN A 155 -26.50 -26.17 4.39
CA GLN A 155 -26.57 -26.69 5.74
C GLN A 155 -26.54 -25.49 6.67
N LYS A 156 -27.45 -25.43 7.64
CA LYS A 156 -27.55 -24.31 8.59
C LYS A 156 -27.09 -24.76 9.96
N VAL A 157 -26.18 -24.02 10.58
CA VAL A 157 -25.65 -24.36 11.93
C VAL A 157 -26.22 -23.47 13.03
N GLY A 158 -26.70 -22.28 12.68
CA GLY A 158 -27.24 -21.28 13.59
C GLY A 158 -28.67 -20.86 13.25
N LYS A 159 -29.11 -19.75 13.86
CA LYS A 159 -30.47 -19.21 13.67
C LYS A 159 -30.54 -18.13 12.58
N LYS A 160 -29.42 -17.47 12.27
CA LYS A 160 -29.33 -16.36 11.30
C LYS A 160 -29.21 -16.89 9.86
N LEU A 161 -29.27 -16.00 8.86
CA LEU A 161 -28.87 -16.35 7.50
C LEU A 161 -27.37 -16.62 7.47
N GLU A 162 -26.98 -17.62 6.69
CA GLU A 162 -25.60 -18.11 6.58
C GLU A 162 -25.25 -18.24 5.10
N PHE A 163 -24.01 -17.93 4.77
CA PHE A 163 -23.51 -17.92 3.41
C PHE A 163 -22.23 -18.71 3.28
N ASP A 164 -22.07 -19.38 2.15
CA ASP A 164 -20.79 -19.97 1.74
C ASP A 164 -20.08 -18.94 0.86
N VAL A 165 -18.86 -18.58 1.24
CA VAL A 165 -17.96 -17.68 0.50
C VAL A 165 -16.86 -18.57 -0.09
N LEU A 166 -16.88 -18.75 -1.41
CA LEU A 166 -16.01 -19.67 -2.14
C LEU A 166 -15.49 -19.00 -3.41
N THR A 167 -14.49 -19.62 -4.05
CA THR A 167 -14.04 -19.23 -5.39
C THR A 167 -14.47 -20.23 -6.46
N ASP A 168 -14.19 -19.91 -7.73
CA ASP A 168 -14.27 -20.82 -8.87
C ASP A 168 -13.11 -21.83 -8.94
N GLU A 169 -12.05 -21.62 -8.17
CA GLU A 169 -10.94 -22.58 -8.03
C GLU A 169 -11.30 -23.75 -7.10
N GLU A 170 -10.82 -24.96 -7.43
CA GLU A 170 -10.97 -26.17 -6.58
C GLU A 170 -10.07 -26.14 -5.35
N GLU A 171 -8.87 -25.58 -5.50
CA GLU A 171 -7.92 -25.41 -4.41
C GLU A 171 -8.36 -24.26 -3.51
N ARG A 172 -8.21 -24.43 -2.19
CA ARG A 172 -8.47 -23.34 -1.23
C ARG A 172 -7.30 -22.38 -1.14
N SER A 173 -7.61 -21.11 -1.23
CA SER A 173 -6.68 -20.03 -0.95
C SER A 173 -6.37 -19.92 0.55
N ILE A 174 -5.20 -19.36 0.87
CA ILE A 174 -4.85 -18.88 2.20
C ILE A 174 -5.78 -17.72 2.55
N PHE A 175 -5.89 -16.75 1.63
CA PHE A 175 -6.85 -15.65 1.71
C PHE A 175 -7.15 -15.11 0.32
N LEU A 176 -8.17 -14.27 0.25
CA LEU A 176 -8.61 -13.56 -0.94
C LEU A 176 -8.37 -12.06 -0.78
N LEU A 177 -7.83 -11.44 -1.81
CA LEU A 177 -7.56 -10.00 -1.87
C LEU A 177 -8.34 -9.38 -3.03
N GLY A 178 -9.26 -8.48 -2.72
CA GLY A 178 -10.01 -7.69 -3.70
C GLY A 178 -9.36 -6.31 -3.86
N VAL A 179 -9.06 -5.91 -5.09
CA VAL A 179 -8.48 -4.59 -5.38
C VAL A 179 -9.17 -3.94 -6.57
N ASN A 180 -9.37 -2.63 -6.56
CA ASN A 180 -9.99 -1.89 -7.67
C ASN A 180 -9.03 -1.59 -8.85
N GLN A 181 -7.86 -2.22 -8.87
CA GLN A 181 -6.85 -2.10 -9.91
C GLN A 181 -6.00 -3.38 -10.00
N LEU A 182 -5.27 -3.55 -11.10
CA LEU A 182 -4.39 -4.68 -11.30
C LEU A 182 -3.15 -4.62 -10.41
N LEU A 183 -2.84 -5.73 -9.74
CA LEU A 183 -1.59 -5.91 -9.02
C LEU A 183 -0.42 -6.20 -10.00
N PRO A 184 0.79 -5.68 -9.73
CA PRO A 184 1.98 -5.89 -10.58
C PRO A 184 2.63 -7.28 -10.38
N LEU A 185 1.82 -8.35 -10.48
CA LEU A 185 2.24 -9.70 -10.09
C LEU A 185 3.32 -10.33 -10.99
N GLU A 186 3.38 -9.97 -12.28
CA GLU A 186 4.39 -10.53 -13.19
C GLU A 186 5.83 -10.11 -12.85
N GLN A 187 6.00 -9.08 -12.02
CA GLN A 187 7.29 -8.52 -11.65
C GLN A 187 7.70 -8.88 -10.21
N ASN A 188 6.77 -9.41 -9.42
CA ASN A 188 6.94 -9.62 -7.98
C ASN A 188 6.78 -11.10 -7.63
N SER A 189 7.91 -11.79 -7.47
CA SER A 189 7.93 -13.12 -6.86
C SER A 189 7.92 -12.98 -5.34
N ILE A 190 6.82 -13.33 -4.69
CA ILE A 190 6.69 -13.24 -3.23
C ILE A 190 7.09 -14.57 -2.61
N GLU A 191 8.16 -14.59 -1.83
CA GLU A 191 8.60 -15.79 -1.09
C GLU A 191 7.49 -16.31 -0.17
N ASP A 192 7.30 -17.63 -0.17
CA ASP A 192 6.33 -18.27 0.71
C ASP A 192 6.89 -18.44 2.13
N ASN A 193 6.42 -17.58 3.03
CA ASN A 193 6.82 -17.54 4.44
C ASN A 193 6.00 -18.48 5.34
N SER A 194 5.16 -19.36 4.79
CA SER A 194 4.22 -20.17 5.58
C SER A 194 4.93 -21.12 6.56
N ASP A 195 6.04 -21.73 6.14
CA ASP A 195 6.87 -22.58 7.00
C ASP A 195 7.54 -21.79 8.12
N LEU A 196 8.07 -20.61 7.80
CA LEU A 196 8.68 -19.71 8.77
C LEU A 196 7.67 -19.33 9.86
N LEU A 197 6.45 -18.95 9.46
CA LEU A 197 5.37 -18.61 10.37
C LEU A 197 4.92 -19.80 11.23
N ARG A 198 4.96 -21.01 10.67
CA ARG A 198 4.63 -22.25 11.41
C ARG A 198 5.72 -22.59 12.43
N MET A 199 7.00 -22.47 12.06
CA MET A 199 8.14 -22.83 12.92
C MET A 199 8.36 -21.83 14.05
N ASN A 200 8.27 -20.53 13.77
CA ASN A 200 8.49 -19.48 14.77
C ASN A 200 7.27 -19.27 15.70
N GLY A 201 6.11 -19.79 15.30
CA GLY A 201 4.82 -19.48 15.92
C GLY A 201 4.37 -18.07 15.55
N ARG A 202 3.07 -17.83 15.46
CA ARG A 202 2.54 -16.57 14.88
C ARG A 202 2.41 -15.41 15.87
N LYS A 203 2.78 -15.63 17.14
CA LYS A 203 2.66 -14.67 18.25
C LYS A 203 4.01 -14.05 18.57
N ILE A 204 4.03 -12.75 18.83
CA ILE A 204 5.26 -12.01 19.15
C ILE A 204 5.14 -11.49 20.58
N PHE A 205 5.77 -12.21 21.51
CA PHE A 205 5.72 -11.89 22.93
C PHE A 205 6.53 -10.63 23.26
N PRO A 206 6.18 -9.89 24.33
CA PRO A 206 6.99 -8.75 24.77
C PRO A 206 8.48 -9.08 24.90
N GLY A 207 9.32 -8.23 24.31
CA GLY A 207 10.78 -8.40 24.24
C GLY A 207 11.26 -9.15 22.99
N GLN A 208 10.36 -9.71 22.17
CA GLN A 208 10.71 -10.34 20.91
C GLN A 208 10.74 -9.35 19.74
N GLN A 209 11.58 -9.65 18.76
CA GLN A 209 11.70 -8.93 17.51
C GLN A 209 11.92 -9.91 16.36
N TRP A 210 11.23 -9.67 15.25
CA TRP A 210 11.35 -10.42 14.02
C TRP A 210 11.86 -9.49 12.92
N ASP A 211 12.86 -9.94 12.16
CA ASP A 211 13.29 -9.27 10.94
C ASP A 211 12.40 -9.76 9.79
N LEU A 212 11.58 -8.87 9.23
CA LEU A 212 10.63 -9.18 8.15
C LEU A 212 11.28 -9.06 6.76
N THR A 213 12.15 -8.06 6.57
CA THR A 213 12.86 -7.85 5.29
C THR A 213 14.32 -7.46 5.48
N GLY A 214 15.13 -7.73 4.44
CA GLY A 214 16.50 -7.24 4.31
C GLY A 214 16.58 -5.81 3.76
N GLU A 215 17.72 -5.44 3.20
CA GLU A 215 17.90 -4.14 2.50
C GLU A 215 16.95 -4.04 1.28
N PRO A 216 16.43 -2.83 0.96
CA PRO A 216 16.75 -1.53 1.57
C PRO A 216 15.88 -1.17 2.79
N THR A 217 14.74 -1.84 2.98
CA THR A 217 13.74 -1.44 3.99
C THR A 217 14.15 -1.86 5.40
N LYS A 218 14.81 -3.03 5.55
CA LYS A 218 15.22 -3.60 6.84
C LYS A 218 14.08 -3.61 7.86
N MET A 219 12.90 -4.02 7.42
CA MET A 219 11.69 -3.94 8.23
C MET A 219 11.73 -4.97 9.35
N LYS A 220 11.35 -4.55 10.55
CA LYS A 220 11.29 -5.38 11.75
C LYS A 220 9.98 -5.18 12.46
N LEU A 221 9.51 -6.23 13.10
CA LEU A 221 8.31 -6.26 13.92
C LEU A 221 8.71 -6.61 15.34
N SER A 222 8.38 -5.75 16.30
CA SER A 222 8.79 -5.90 17.70
C SER A 222 7.60 -5.72 18.63
N ALA A 223 7.59 -6.48 19.73
CA ALA A 223 6.59 -6.34 20.77
C ALA A 223 7.23 -5.86 22.08
N THR A 224 6.54 -4.94 22.76
CA THR A 224 6.89 -4.47 24.11
C THR A 224 5.68 -4.61 25.03
N GLY A 225 5.89 -4.53 26.35
CA GLY A 225 4.87 -4.78 27.37
C GLY A 225 5.40 -5.67 28.48
N SER A 226 4.50 -6.17 29.33
CA SER A 226 4.84 -7.13 30.39
C SER A 226 3.91 -8.33 30.38
N VAL A 227 4.46 -9.49 30.75
CA VAL A 227 3.74 -10.75 30.90
C VAL A 227 3.53 -11.00 32.40
N GLU A 228 2.28 -11.09 32.84
CA GLU A 228 1.94 -11.28 34.26
C GLU A 228 1.63 -12.75 34.61
N SER A 229 1.26 -13.56 33.62
CA SER A 229 0.97 -14.98 33.80
C SER A 229 1.54 -15.83 32.67
N THR A 230 1.80 -17.11 32.96
CA THR A 230 2.32 -18.08 31.99
C THR A 230 1.18 -18.90 31.40
N GLY A 231 1.22 -19.16 30.09
CA GLY A 231 0.25 -20.02 29.41
C GLY A 231 0.10 -19.67 27.93
N PRO A 232 -0.81 -20.36 27.21
CA PRO A 232 -1.08 -20.09 25.79
C PRO A 232 -1.78 -18.74 25.55
N CYS A 233 -2.39 -18.19 26.59
CA CYS A 233 -3.08 -16.90 26.62
C CYS A 233 -2.62 -16.14 27.88
N PRO A 234 -1.40 -15.57 27.86
CA PRO A 234 -0.86 -14.87 29.02
C PRO A 234 -1.60 -13.56 29.27
N ASP A 235 -1.65 -13.14 30.53
CA ASP A 235 -2.11 -11.80 30.90
C ASP A 235 -1.04 -10.79 30.52
N LEU A 236 -1.35 -9.93 29.55
CA LEU A 236 -0.44 -8.91 29.05
C LEU A 236 -0.84 -7.52 29.56
N LYS A 237 0.16 -6.73 29.95
CA LYS A 237 -0.04 -5.30 30.22
C LYS A 237 0.80 -4.44 29.29
N ASN A 238 0.21 -3.33 28.85
CA ASN A 238 0.84 -2.35 27.97
C ASN A 238 1.46 -2.98 26.71
N TYR A 239 0.81 -4.02 26.18
CA TYR A 239 1.27 -4.68 24.97
C TYR A 239 1.28 -3.66 23.82
N ARG A 240 2.43 -3.54 23.15
CA ARG A 240 2.60 -2.66 22.01
C ARG A 240 3.41 -3.34 20.92
N LEU A 241 2.80 -3.43 19.75
CA LEU A 241 3.39 -3.93 18.52
C LEU A 241 3.89 -2.74 17.68
N THR A 242 5.18 -2.75 17.37
CA THR A 242 5.87 -1.67 16.66
C THR A 242 6.60 -2.22 15.44
N LEU A 243 6.36 -1.59 14.30
CA LEU A 243 7.14 -1.76 13.09
C LEU A 243 8.28 -0.75 13.08
N SER A 244 9.49 -1.21 12.78
CA SER A 244 10.64 -0.35 12.55
C SER A 244 11.25 -0.67 11.19
N GLY A 245 11.76 0.33 10.48
CA GLY A 245 12.40 0.11 9.20
C GLY A 245 12.95 1.41 8.64
N THR A 246 13.32 1.39 7.37
CA THR A 246 13.82 2.55 6.64
C THR A 246 12.87 2.87 5.49
N LYS A 247 12.42 4.12 5.42
CA LYS A 247 11.67 4.66 4.29
C LYS A 247 12.40 5.87 3.75
N TYR A 248 12.74 5.88 2.46
CA TYR A 248 13.51 6.96 1.83
C TYR A 248 14.81 7.33 2.58
N PHE A 249 15.54 6.31 3.06
CA PHE A 249 16.77 6.45 3.86
C PHE A 249 16.58 7.07 5.26
N LEU A 250 15.35 7.25 5.72
CA LEU A 250 15.03 7.71 7.07
C LEU A 250 14.46 6.57 7.91
N PRO A 251 14.88 6.44 9.19
CA PRO A 251 14.29 5.45 10.07
C PRO A 251 12.84 5.83 10.38
N VAL A 252 11.94 4.86 10.28
CA VAL A 252 10.53 4.98 10.66
C VAL A 252 10.26 3.98 11.77
N ASN A 253 9.61 4.45 12.83
CA ASN A 253 9.05 3.61 13.89
C ASN A 253 7.56 3.88 13.98
N GLN A 254 6.75 2.83 13.80
CA GLN A 254 5.30 2.93 13.72
C GLN A 254 4.66 1.96 14.71
N ASN A 255 3.90 2.50 15.66
CA ASN A 255 3.04 1.70 16.51
C ASN A 255 1.77 1.33 15.73
N ILE A 256 1.50 0.03 15.57
CA ILE A 256 0.30 -0.47 14.86
C ILE A 256 -0.75 -1.07 15.80
N THR A 257 -0.49 -1.09 17.10
CA THR A 257 -1.34 -1.73 18.11
C THR A 257 -2.77 -1.19 18.10
N GLU A 258 -2.92 0.13 17.99
CA GLU A 258 -4.24 0.79 18.05
C GLU A 258 -5.06 0.51 16.79
N GLU A 259 -4.44 0.23 15.65
CA GLU A 259 -5.15 -0.09 14.41
C GLU A 259 -5.72 -1.52 14.40
N LEU A 260 -5.21 -2.40 15.28
CA LEU A 260 -5.59 -3.82 15.38
C LEU A 260 -6.88 -4.06 16.17
N ASN A 261 -7.46 -3.03 16.80
CA ASN A 261 -8.74 -3.06 17.52
C ASN A 261 -8.92 -4.29 18.44
N ASP A 262 -8.42 -4.15 19.67
CA ASP A 262 -8.54 -5.07 20.81
C ASP A 262 -7.66 -6.34 20.82
N ASN A 263 -6.71 -6.48 19.87
CA ASN A 263 -5.59 -7.46 19.88
C ASN A 263 -5.98 -8.94 20.12
N GLY A 264 -7.25 -9.32 20.05
CA GLY A 264 -7.72 -10.66 20.39
C GLY A 264 -7.89 -10.89 21.89
N GLN A 265 -8.48 -12.02 22.25
CA GLN A 265 -8.80 -12.41 23.63
C GLN A 265 -7.58 -12.44 24.56
N CYS A 266 -6.39 -12.73 24.01
CA CYS A 266 -5.13 -12.78 24.76
C CYS A 266 -4.34 -11.47 24.73
N GLY A 267 -4.91 -10.39 24.19
CA GLY A 267 -4.25 -9.10 24.08
C GLY A 267 -3.04 -9.07 23.14
N MET A 268 -2.87 -10.10 22.30
CA MET A 268 -1.79 -10.22 21.32
C MET A 268 -2.31 -10.81 20.00
N PRO A 269 -2.21 -10.04 18.89
CA PRO A 269 -2.60 -10.51 17.58
C PRO A 269 -1.53 -11.43 16.99
N GLU A 270 -1.93 -12.28 16.05
CA GLU A 270 -1.05 -13.20 15.34
C GLU A 270 -0.74 -12.69 13.94
N ILE A 271 0.50 -12.82 13.48
CA ILE A 271 0.83 -12.58 12.08
C ILE A 271 0.29 -13.74 11.22
N TYR A 272 -0.65 -13.40 10.34
CA TYR A 272 -1.31 -14.36 9.47
C TYR A 272 -0.54 -14.57 8.17
N TRP A 273 -0.08 -13.47 7.57
CA TRP A 273 0.64 -13.45 6.31
C TRP A 273 1.45 -12.16 6.15
N PHE A 274 2.55 -12.19 5.41
CA PHE A 274 3.25 -10.99 4.95
C PHE A 274 3.99 -11.21 3.63
N GLY A 275 4.13 -10.16 2.83
CA GLY A 275 4.82 -10.17 1.53
C GLY A 275 4.58 -8.88 0.75
N ASP A 276 5.45 -8.56 -0.21
CA ASP A 276 5.37 -7.34 -1.02
C ASP A 276 4.45 -7.52 -2.24
N LEU A 277 3.19 -7.11 -2.11
CA LEU A 277 2.17 -7.25 -3.17
C LEU A 277 2.26 -6.12 -4.19
N ASN A 278 2.78 -4.95 -3.83
CA ASN A 278 2.77 -3.76 -4.68
C ASN A 278 4.13 -3.43 -5.31
N GLY A 279 5.21 -4.10 -4.90
CA GLY A 279 6.56 -4.01 -5.45
C GLY A 279 7.35 -2.82 -4.95
N ASP A 280 7.07 -2.33 -3.75
CA ASP A 280 7.75 -1.17 -3.15
C ASP A 280 8.80 -1.52 -2.08
N ASP A 281 9.18 -2.80 -1.99
CA ASP A 281 10.11 -3.38 -1.03
C ASP A 281 9.62 -3.30 0.43
N VAL A 282 8.36 -2.91 0.67
CA VAL A 282 7.72 -2.90 1.99
C VAL A 282 6.61 -3.96 1.99
N PRO A 283 6.68 -4.99 2.85
CA PRO A 283 5.69 -6.03 2.86
C PRO A 283 4.34 -5.52 3.35
N GLU A 284 3.29 -5.88 2.62
CA GLU A 284 1.93 -5.95 3.17
C GLU A 284 1.89 -6.99 4.28
N MET A 285 1.01 -6.78 5.26
CA MET A 285 0.85 -7.70 6.38
C MET A 285 -0.61 -7.90 6.70
N ILE A 286 -0.96 -9.14 7.05
CA ILE A 286 -2.25 -9.49 7.61
C ILE A 286 -2.02 -9.97 9.04
N PHE A 287 -2.70 -9.35 9.98
CA PHE A 287 -2.79 -9.83 11.36
C PHE A 287 -4.16 -10.43 11.62
N VAL A 288 -4.21 -11.51 12.41
CA VAL A 288 -5.45 -12.07 12.93
C VAL A 288 -5.52 -11.89 14.44
N SER A 289 -6.60 -11.24 14.90
CA SER A 289 -6.98 -11.17 16.30
C SER A 289 -8.01 -12.27 16.57
N VAL A 290 -7.63 -13.25 17.38
CA VAL A 290 -8.45 -14.42 17.71
C VAL A 290 -9.26 -14.14 18.97
N TYR A 291 -10.56 -14.39 18.90
CA TYR A 291 -11.49 -14.34 20.02
C TYR A 291 -12.19 -15.69 20.19
N GLU A 292 -12.86 -15.88 21.31
CA GLU A 292 -13.63 -17.10 21.57
C GLU A 292 -14.71 -17.33 20.51
N ASP A 293 -15.37 -16.26 20.06
CA ASP A 293 -16.53 -16.27 19.17
C ASP A 293 -16.22 -15.84 17.73
N ARG A 294 -15.02 -15.30 17.44
CA ARG A 294 -14.69 -14.78 16.09
C ARG A 294 -13.19 -14.65 15.84
N ASN A 295 -12.83 -14.56 14.56
CA ASN A 295 -11.49 -14.15 14.11
C ASN A 295 -11.59 -12.85 13.33
N ARG A 296 -10.74 -11.87 13.65
CA ARG A 296 -10.65 -10.60 12.92
C ARG A 296 -9.31 -10.45 12.23
N PHE A 297 -9.32 -10.45 10.91
CA PHE A 297 -8.17 -10.19 10.06
C PHE A 297 -8.07 -8.69 9.77
N THR A 298 -6.87 -8.14 9.79
CA THR A 298 -6.59 -6.73 9.46
C THR A 298 -5.45 -6.67 8.47
N LEU A 299 -5.69 -6.05 7.31
CA LEU A 299 -4.71 -5.85 6.25
C LEU A 299 -4.06 -4.47 6.39
N PHE A 300 -2.74 -4.48 6.47
CA PHE A 300 -1.88 -3.32 6.36
C PHE A 300 -1.16 -3.33 5.02
N VAL A 301 -1.16 -2.19 4.34
CA VAL A 301 -0.55 -2.00 3.01
C VAL A 301 0.41 -0.84 3.06
N SER A 302 1.56 -0.95 2.40
CA SER A 302 2.47 0.18 2.25
C SER A 302 1.82 1.31 1.46
N ASP A 303 2.08 2.54 1.89
CA ASP A 303 1.60 3.74 1.20
C ASP A 303 2.78 4.68 0.97
N PRO A 304 3.35 4.74 -0.24
CA PRO A 304 4.51 5.56 -0.53
C PRO A 304 4.22 7.06 -0.41
N THR A 305 2.96 7.47 -0.28
CA THR A 305 2.61 8.89 -0.11
C THR A 305 2.76 9.38 1.34
N LEU A 306 2.93 8.47 2.30
CA LEU A 306 3.04 8.79 3.72
C LEU A 306 4.50 8.72 4.20
N ASP A 307 5.09 9.85 4.59
CA ASP A 307 6.50 9.90 5.00
C ASP A 307 6.76 9.30 6.40
N ASN A 308 5.74 9.25 7.26
CA ASN A 308 5.86 8.89 8.68
C ASN A 308 5.31 7.49 9.04
N ALA A 309 4.90 6.71 8.05
CA ALA A 309 4.35 5.38 8.23
C ALA A 309 4.97 4.41 7.22
N LEU A 310 5.23 3.18 7.67
CA LEU A 310 5.63 2.10 6.77
C LEU A 310 4.40 1.56 6.04
N VAL A 311 3.33 1.34 6.79
CA VAL A 311 2.07 0.78 6.29
C VAL A 311 0.86 1.50 6.86
N VAL A 312 -0.31 1.28 6.29
CA VAL A 312 -1.58 1.75 6.82
C VAL A 312 -2.63 0.66 6.73
N LYS A 313 -3.53 0.58 7.71
CA LYS A 313 -4.70 -0.29 7.61
C LYS A 313 -5.58 0.11 6.43
N LYS A 314 -5.80 -0.83 5.50
CA LYS A 314 -6.66 -0.62 4.32
C LYS A 314 -7.93 -1.46 4.35
N ALA A 315 -7.91 -2.64 4.97
CA ALA A 315 -9.08 -3.51 5.04
C ALA A 315 -9.11 -4.32 6.33
N HIS A 316 -10.28 -4.86 6.66
CA HIS A 316 -10.43 -5.87 7.69
C HIS A 316 -11.53 -6.85 7.31
N TRP A 317 -11.45 -8.06 7.85
CA TRP A 317 -12.40 -9.14 7.63
C TRP A 317 -12.68 -9.83 8.95
N THR A 318 -13.94 -10.14 9.24
CA THR A 318 -14.31 -10.82 10.49
C THR A 318 -15.03 -12.10 10.14
N VAL A 319 -14.60 -13.21 10.72
CA VAL A 319 -15.29 -14.50 10.61
C VAL A 319 -15.84 -14.83 11.99
N ASP A 320 -17.15 -14.64 12.17
CA ASP A 320 -17.86 -15.01 13.39
C ASP A 320 -18.19 -16.50 13.41
N LYS A 321 -18.22 -17.08 14.61
CA LYS A 321 -18.81 -18.40 14.86
C LYS A 321 -20.32 -18.24 14.93
N CYS A 322 -21.03 -19.09 14.19
CA CYS A 322 -22.47 -18.94 13.99
C CYS A 322 -23.33 -19.77 14.96
N TYR A 323 -22.70 -20.45 15.94
CA TYR A 323 -23.34 -21.30 16.94
C TYR A 323 -23.49 -20.61 18.30
#